data_AF-A0A9I9CXJ2-F1
#
_entry.id   AF-A0A9I9CXJ2-F1
#
_cell.length_a   1.000
_cell.length_b   1.000
_cell.length_c   1.000
_cell.angle_alpha   90.00
_cell.angle_beta   90.00
_cell.angle_gamma   90.00
#
_symmetry.space_group_name_H-M   'P 1'
#
loop_
_entity.id
_entity.type
_entity.pdbx_description
1 polymer ?
#
loop_
_entity_poly.entity_id
_entity_poly.type
_entity_poly.pdbx_seq_one_letter_code
_entity_poly.pdbx_strand_id
1 'polypeptide(L)'
;LFSKSKPASTCLFPARWVCQFYYFYSSSPSISMLLFIRPVKQIWRRARFLHSLANMAKFFLALFCVVALAVFGFANGYEKKGEIGIFELKRGDFSVKFTNWGATIVSLLVPDKHGKLDDVVLGYDSIQEYQNDTAYFGSIVGRVANRIGGAKFTLDGVLYKLIANEGNNTLHGGTRGFSDVVWKVTKYQKDGSSPQIVFSYRSFDGEEGFPGDLLVTATYTLIANNQLKLTMHAKALNKPTPVNLAQHTYWNLGGHNSGDILSNHLQIFGSRITVVDHNLIPTGKLEPVKGTPFDFLKPRMVGSRINKLPKGYDINYALDDGTREHKLKKAAVVHDKKSGRMLELSTNVPGVQLYTGNYIKDVKGKGGFVYQAHAALCLETQGFPDAVNHHNFPSTIVTPKKPYKHIMLFKFSTK
;
A
#
# COMPACT_ATOMS: atom_id res chain seq x y z
N LEU A 1 -12.32 -53.51 26.77
CA LEU A 1 -13.53 -54.36 26.75
C LEU A 1 -14.41 -53.86 25.61
N PHE A 2 -14.22 -54.43 24.41
CA PHE A 2 -15.11 -55.41 23.74
C PHE A 2 -16.44 -54.77 23.27
N SER A 3 -16.97 -54.95 22.07
CA SER A 3 -16.54 -55.55 20.79
C SER A 3 -17.74 -55.55 19.83
N LYS A 4 -17.47 -55.50 18.50
CA LYS A 4 -18.05 -56.35 17.42
C LYS A 4 -19.59 -56.26 17.17
N SER A 5 -20.14 -56.47 15.97
CA SER A 5 -19.73 -57.26 14.79
C SER A 5 -20.58 -56.94 13.55
N LYS A 6 -19.97 -57.14 12.36
CA LYS A 6 -20.61 -57.42 11.04
C LYS A 6 -21.25 -58.84 10.99
N PRO A 7 -21.84 -59.30 9.86
CA PRO A 7 -21.07 -60.08 8.85
C PRO A 7 -21.46 -59.78 7.37
N ALA A 8 -20.53 -59.80 6.39
CA ALA A 8 -20.00 -60.88 5.50
C ALA A 8 -20.83 -61.05 4.20
N SER A 9 -20.24 -61.08 3.00
CA SER A 9 -19.55 -62.21 2.31
C SER A 9 -18.66 -61.67 1.16
N THR A 10 -17.37 -61.99 0.94
CA THR A 10 -16.58 -63.23 0.64
C THR A 10 -16.64 -63.74 -0.81
N CYS A 11 -15.50 -63.73 -1.52
CA CYS A 11 -14.82 -64.95 -2.01
C CYS A 11 -13.42 -64.65 -2.58
N LEU A 12 -12.46 -65.55 -2.33
CA LEU A 12 -11.04 -65.52 -2.71
C LEU A 12 -10.56 -66.95 -3.08
N PHE A 13 -9.66 -67.03 -4.07
CA PHE A 13 -8.62 -68.06 -4.37
C PHE A 13 -9.05 -69.49 -4.85
N PRO A 14 -8.16 -70.38 -5.39
CA PRO A 14 -6.68 -70.38 -5.49
C PRO A 14 -5.97 -70.88 -6.81
N ALA A 15 -4.63 -70.70 -6.83
CA ALA A 15 -3.46 -71.54 -7.23
C ALA A 15 -3.32 -72.47 -8.49
N ARG A 16 -2.10 -72.35 -9.08
CA ARG A 16 -1.18 -73.21 -9.88
C ARG A 16 -1.48 -74.73 -10.10
N TRP A 17 -1.09 -75.27 -11.28
CA TRP A 17 -0.27 -76.50 -11.59
C TRP A 17 -0.24 -76.71 -13.14
N VAL A 18 0.91 -76.61 -13.83
CA VAL A 18 1.71 -77.67 -14.51
C VAL A 18 0.93 -78.75 -15.29
N CYS A 19 1.15 -78.85 -16.62
CA CYS A 19 1.27 -80.08 -17.43
C CYS A 19 1.61 -79.69 -18.89
N GLN A 20 2.81 -79.97 -19.40
CA GLN A 20 3.31 -81.21 -20.03
C GLN A 20 2.89 -81.40 -21.51
N PHE A 21 3.94 -81.49 -22.33
CA PHE A 21 3.96 -81.87 -23.74
C PHE A 21 3.25 -83.20 -24.01
N TYR A 22 2.53 -83.28 -25.14
CA TYR A 22 2.42 -84.51 -25.91
C TYR A 22 2.52 -84.22 -27.41
N TYR A 23 3.44 -84.94 -28.04
CA TYR A 23 3.65 -85.10 -29.47
C TYR A 23 2.43 -85.77 -30.13
N PHE A 24 2.09 -85.37 -31.37
CA PHE A 24 1.78 -86.33 -32.43
C PHE A 24 2.23 -85.80 -33.79
N TYR A 25 3.04 -86.63 -34.44
CA TYR A 25 3.52 -86.54 -35.83
C TYR A 25 2.35 -86.75 -36.81
N SER A 26 2.34 -86.03 -37.94
CA SER A 26 2.04 -86.62 -39.27
C SER A 26 2.31 -85.64 -40.43
N SER A 27 3.31 -85.97 -41.25
CA SER A 27 3.40 -85.81 -42.72
C SER A 27 3.26 -84.43 -43.41
N SER A 28 4.37 -83.96 -43.99
CA SER A 28 4.48 -83.00 -45.12
C SER A 28 4.03 -83.63 -46.47
N PRO A 29 4.08 -82.97 -47.66
CA PRO A 29 4.31 -81.55 -47.98
C PRO A 29 3.34 -80.92 -49.04
N SER A 30 3.49 -79.60 -49.24
CA SER A 30 3.29 -78.82 -50.48
C SER A 30 1.90 -78.67 -51.11
N ILE A 31 1.42 -77.41 -51.20
CA ILE A 31 1.12 -76.68 -52.45
C ILE A 31 0.78 -75.22 -52.11
N SER A 32 1.45 -74.31 -52.80
CA SER A 32 1.26 -72.86 -52.77
C SER A 32 -0.09 -72.46 -53.38
N MET A 33 -0.88 -71.64 -52.69
CA MET A 33 -1.90 -70.83 -53.34
C MET A 33 -2.00 -69.46 -52.66
N LEU A 34 -1.48 -68.45 -53.36
CA LEU A 34 -1.76 -67.04 -53.11
C LEU A 34 -3.28 -66.80 -53.16
N LEU A 35 -3.84 -66.08 -52.18
CA LEU A 35 -4.69 -64.88 -52.36
C LEU A 35 -5.42 -64.52 -51.04
N PHE A 36 -5.63 -63.20 -50.85
CA PHE A 36 -6.38 -62.52 -49.78
C PHE A 36 -5.63 -62.09 -48.50
N ILE A 37 -4.61 -61.23 -48.64
CA ILE A 37 -4.26 -60.24 -47.60
C ILE A 37 -4.09 -58.84 -48.23
N ARG A 38 -5.19 -58.26 -48.74
CA ARG A 38 -5.36 -56.81 -48.94
C ARG A 38 -6.84 -56.50 -48.69
N PRO A 39 -7.23 -56.06 -47.47
CA PRO A 39 -7.41 -54.61 -47.29
C PRO A 39 -7.13 -54.07 -45.87
N VAL A 40 -6.39 -54.76 -44.99
CA VAL A 40 -6.23 -54.31 -43.59
C VAL A 40 -5.21 -53.16 -43.46
N LYS A 41 -4.07 -53.19 -44.17
CA LYS A 41 -3.03 -52.15 -44.05
C LYS A 41 -3.47 -50.74 -44.48
N GLN A 42 -4.46 -50.62 -45.39
CA GLN A 42 -4.94 -49.33 -45.89
C GLN A 42 -5.95 -48.68 -44.92
N ILE A 43 -6.75 -49.50 -44.22
CA ILE A 43 -7.67 -49.04 -43.17
C ILE A 43 -6.90 -48.53 -41.95
N TRP A 44 -5.83 -49.23 -41.53
CA TRP A 44 -4.99 -48.79 -40.41
C TRP A 44 -4.18 -47.51 -40.72
N ARG A 45 -3.78 -47.30 -41.98
CA ARG A 45 -3.14 -46.03 -42.41
C ARG A 45 -4.13 -44.87 -42.41
N ARG A 46 -5.36 -45.08 -42.89
CA ARG A 46 -6.42 -44.05 -42.83
C ARG A 46 -6.84 -43.73 -41.39
N ALA A 47 -6.94 -44.74 -40.52
CA ALA A 47 -7.25 -44.54 -39.11
C ALA A 47 -6.16 -43.76 -38.36
N ARG A 48 -4.87 -44.05 -38.60
CA ARG A 48 -3.76 -43.26 -38.02
C ARG A 48 -3.72 -41.83 -38.56
N PHE A 49 -4.01 -41.63 -39.83
CA PHE A 49 -4.07 -40.30 -40.43
C PHE A 49 -5.23 -39.46 -39.85
N LEU A 50 -6.41 -40.07 -39.69
CA LEU A 50 -7.57 -39.42 -39.05
C LEU A 50 -7.32 -39.14 -37.55
N HIS A 51 -6.64 -40.04 -36.84
CA HIS A 51 -6.26 -39.82 -35.44
C HIS A 51 -5.21 -38.70 -35.29
N SER A 52 -4.27 -38.59 -36.23
CA SER A 52 -3.29 -37.50 -36.30
C SER A 52 -3.95 -36.16 -36.60
N LEU A 53 -4.94 -36.13 -37.52
CA LEU A 53 -5.72 -34.93 -37.82
C LEU A 53 -6.57 -34.47 -36.63
N ALA A 54 -7.18 -35.41 -35.90
CA ALA A 54 -7.94 -35.10 -34.68
C ALA A 54 -7.05 -34.55 -33.56
N ASN A 55 -5.83 -35.07 -33.40
CA ASN A 55 -4.88 -34.55 -32.42
C ASN A 55 -4.32 -33.18 -32.83
N MET A 56 -4.08 -32.93 -34.13
CA MET A 56 -3.77 -31.59 -34.62
C MET A 56 -4.92 -30.61 -34.37
N ALA A 57 -6.16 -30.99 -34.66
CA ALA A 57 -7.33 -30.15 -34.43
C ALA A 57 -7.50 -29.79 -32.94
N LYS A 58 -7.28 -30.74 -32.02
CA LYS A 58 -7.25 -30.50 -30.57
C LYS A 58 -6.12 -29.55 -30.16
N PHE A 59 -4.94 -29.70 -30.76
CA PHE A 59 -3.80 -28.81 -30.51
C PHE A 59 -4.08 -27.39 -30.98
N PHE A 60 -4.64 -27.22 -32.18
CA PHE A 60 -5.03 -25.91 -32.70
C PHE A 60 -6.19 -25.28 -31.91
N LEU A 61 -7.15 -26.08 -31.43
CA LEU A 61 -8.22 -25.59 -30.56
C LEU A 61 -7.69 -25.16 -29.19
N ALA A 62 -6.78 -25.93 -28.59
CA ALA A 62 -6.12 -25.55 -27.35
C ALA A 62 -5.26 -24.29 -27.52
N LEU A 63 -4.51 -24.19 -28.62
CA LEU A 63 -3.73 -23.00 -28.95
C LEU A 63 -4.65 -21.78 -29.18
N PHE A 64 -5.77 -21.96 -29.88
CA PHE A 64 -6.78 -20.91 -30.06
C PHE A 64 -7.40 -20.50 -28.73
N CYS A 65 -7.70 -21.43 -27.81
CA CYS A 65 -8.18 -21.10 -26.47
C CYS A 65 -7.12 -20.35 -25.65
N VAL A 66 -5.85 -20.72 -25.73
CA VAL A 66 -4.75 -20.00 -25.04
C VAL A 66 -4.54 -18.61 -25.62
N VAL A 67 -4.57 -18.47 -26.94
CA VAL A 67 -4.48 -17.16 -27.62
C VAL A 67 -5.71 -16.32 -27.33
N ALA A 68 -6.92 -16.90 -27.34
CA ALA A 68 -8.14 -16.21 -26.98
C ALA A 68 -8.13 -15.78 -25.50
N LEU A 69 -7.66 -16.63 -24.57
CA LEU A 69 -7.47 -16.27 -23.16
C LEU A 69 -6.39 -15.20 -22.98
N ALA A 70 -5.31 -15.23 -23.75
CA ALA A 70 -4.30 -14.18 -23.75
C ALA A 70 -4.89 -12.87 -24.29
N VAL A 71 -5.58 -12.90 -25.43
CA VAL A 71 -6.22 -11.72 -26.05
C VAL A 71 -7.34 -11.17 -25.17
N PHE A 72 -8.16 -12.00 -24.54
CA PHE A 72 -9.16 -11.57 -23.54
C PHE A 72 -8.49 -11.06 -22.26
N GLY A 73 -7.38 -11.64 -21.83
CA GLY A 73 -6.57 -11.16 -20.71
C GLY A 73 -5.92 -9.80 -21.00
N PHE A 74 -5.47 -9.57 -22.24
CA PHE A 74 -4.94 -8.29 -22.70
C PHE A 74 -6.05 -7.25 -22.97
N ALA A 75 -7.22 -7.67 -23.46
CA ALA A 75 -8.35 -6.79 -23.73
C ALA A 75 -9.11 -6.37 -22.45
N ASN A 76 -9.15 -7.22 -21.42
CA ASN A 76 -9.69 -6.88 -20.10
C ASN A 76 -8.64 -6.26 -19.15
N GLY A 77 -7.36 -6.27 -19.52
CA GLY A 77 -6.25 -5.71 -18.73
C GLY A 77 -5.80 -4.32 -19.13
N TYR A 78 -6.30 -3.77 -20.25
CA TYR A 78 -6.04 -2.39 -20.65
C TYR A 78 -7.15 -1.46 -20.11
N GLU A 79 -7.16 -1.25 -18.78
CA GLU A 79 -7.65 0.04 -18.31
C GLU A 79 -6.76 1.10 -18.97
N LYS A 80 -7.36 1.99 -19.77
CA LYS A 80 -6.71 3.19 -20.30
C LYS A 80 -5.98 3.83 -19.11
N LYS A 81 -4.63 3.76 -19.07
CA LYS A 81 -3.81 4.44 -18.05
C LYS A 81 -4.35 5.86 -17.99
N GLY A 82 -5.02 6.21 -16.89
CA GLY A 82 -5.52 7.57 -16.70
C GLY A 82 -4.35 8.51 -16.89
N GLU A 83 -4.52 9.54 -17.71
CA GLU A 83 -3.47 10.52 -17.97
C GLU A 83 -2.97 11.08 -16.62
N ILE A 84 -1.66 11.00 -16.39
CA ILE A 84 -1.08 11.55 -15.16
C ILE A 84 -1.04 13.07 -15.33
N GLY A 85 -1.61 13.79 -14.38
CA GLY A 85 -1.80 15.23 -14.48
C GLY A 85 -1.53 15.97 -13.18
N ILE A 86 -1.55 17.30 -13.29
CA ILE A 86 -1.51 18.23 -12.15
C ILE A 86 -2.88 18.88 -12.00
N PHE A 87 -3.37 18.94 -10.77
CA PHE A 87 -4.67 19.46 -10.41
C PHE A 87 -4.50 20.53 -9.33
N GLU A 88 -5.17 21.66 -9.47
CA GLU A 88 -5.13 22.75 -8.49
C GLU A 88 -6.49 22.96 -7.83
N LEU A 89 -6.48 23.16 -6.51
CA LEU A 89 -7.58 23.76 -5.77
C LEU A 89 -7.11 25.11 -5.23
N LYS A 90 -7.91 26.16 -5.42
CA LYS A 90 -7.58 27.51 -4.98
C LYS A 90 -8.76 28.19 -4.29
N ARG A 91 -8.50 28.93 -3.22
CA ARG A 91 -9.48 29.79 -2.54
C ARG A 91 -8.77 31.03 -2.00
N GLY A 92 -8.97 32.17 -2.66
CA GLY A 92 -8.18 33.37 -2.40
C GLY A 92 -6.70 33.11 -2.68
N ASP A 93 -5.84 33.47 -1.74
CA ASP A 93 -4.39 33.29 -1.84
C ASP A 93 -3.93 31.86 -1.47
N PHE A 94 -4.82 31.04 -0.88
CA PHE A 94 -4.52 29.65 -0.55
C PHE A 94 -4.69 28.76 -1.79
N SER A 95 -3.60 28.17 -2.26
CA SER A 95 -3.60 27.24 -3.40
C SER A 95 -2.88 25.94 -3.04
N VAL A 96 -3.43 24.83 -3.49
CA VAL A 96 -2.83 23.49 -3.34
C VAL A 96 -2.84 22.81 -4.69
N LYS A 97 -1.68 22.29 -5.11
CA LYS A 97 -1.55 21.47 -6.31
C LYS A 97 -1.31 20.02 -5.94
N PHE A 98 -1.89 19.14 -6.75
CA PHE A 98 -1.83 17.69 -6.58
C PHE A 98 -1.41 17.03 -7.89
N THR A 99 -0.80 15.85 -7.81
CA THR A 99 -0.78 14.91 -8.93
C THR A 99 -1.57 13.66 -8.57
N ASN A 100 -2.15 13.00 -9.57
CA ASN A 100 -2.80 11.70 -9.37
C ASN A 100 -1.81 10.53 -9.27
N TRP A 101 -0.51 10.76 -9.47
CA TRP A 101 0.52 9.82 -9.02
C TRP A 101 0.61 9.83 -7.49
N GLY A 102 0.27 8.73 -6.83
CA GLY A 102 0.28 8.63 -5.37
C GLY A 102 -0.72 9.55 -4.63
N ALA A 103 -1.67 10.17 -5.34
CA ALA A 103 -2.57 11.21 -4.81
C ALA A 103 -1.81 12.31 -4.03
N THR A 104 -0.68 12.72 -4.61
CA THR A 104 0.39 13.49 -3.97
C THR A 104 0.11 14.98 -3.94
N ILE A 105 0.39 15.65 -2.81
CA ILE A 105 0.49 17.11 -2.72
C ILE A 105 1.85 17.54 -3.26
N VAL A 106 1.87 18.33 -4.33
CA VAL A 106 3.13 18.77 -4.98
C VAL A 106 3.51 20.21 -4.63
N SER A 107 2.52 21.03 -4.24
CA SER A 107 2.70 22.44 -3.87
C SER A 107 1.57 22.90 -2.96
N LEU A 108 1.88 23.75 -1.97
CA LEU A 108 0.89 24.38 -1.12
C LEU A 108 1.34 25.80 -0.77
N LEU A 109 0.64 26.81 -1.31
CA LEU A 109 0.97 28.22 -1.13
C LEU A 109 0.22 28.82 0.05
N VAL A 110 0.97 29.47 0.96
CA VAL A 110 0.42 30.12 2.16
C VAL A 110 1.06 31.51 2.35
N PRO A 111 0.29 32.56 2.67
CA PRO A 111 0.86 33.87 2.96
C PRO A 111 1.62 33.86 4.30
N ASP A 112 2.71 34.61 4.37
CA ASP A 112 3.38 34.95 5.62
C ASP A 112 2.70 36.14 6.32
N LYS A 113 3.25 36.59 7.47
CA LYS A 113 2.71 37.75 8.21
C LYS A 113 2.77 39.09 7.46
N HIS A 114 3.48 39.15 6.33
CA HIS A 114 3.57 40.31 5.43
C HIS A 114 2.73 40.11 4.15
N GLY A 115 1.99 39.01 4.03
CA GLY A 115 1.18 38.69 2.85
C GLY A 115 1.97 38.03 1.71
N LYS A 116 3.26 37.74 1.88
CA LYS A 116 4.07 37.09 0.85
C LYS A 116 3.73 35.59 0.79
N LEU A 117 3.28 35.15 -0.38
CA LEU A 117 3.06 33.73 -0.68
C LEU A 117 4.37 32.98 -0.82
N ASP A 118 4.44 31.77 -0.25
CA ASP A 118 5.52 30.83 -0.48
C ASP A 118 4.99 29.40 -0.40
N ASP A 119 5.69 28.48 -1.05
CA ASP A 119 5.35 27.06 -1.09
C ASP A 119 5.96 26.35 0.14
N VAL A 120 5.10 25.84 1.01
CA VAL A 120 5.51 25.31 2.32
C VAL A 120 5.70 23.79 2.36
N VAL A 121 5.71 23.13 1.20
CA VAL A 121 5.94 21.67 1.11
C VAL A 121 7.17 21.35 0.27
N LEU A 122 7.97 20.36 0.68
CA LEU A 122 9.01 19.80 -0.19
C LEU A 122 8.38 19.04 -1.36
N GLY A 123 9.17 18.82 -2.41
CA GLY A 123 8.75 18.09 -3.60
C GLY A 123 9.63 18.39 -4.80
N TYR A 124 9.16 17.96 -5.97
CA TYR A 124 9.84 18.06 -7.26
C TYR A 124 9.05 18.92 -8.27
N ASP A 125 9.69 19.31 -9.37
CA ASP A 125 9.08 20.10 -10.44
C ASP A 125 8.35 19.24 -11.48
N SER A 126 8.75 17.97 -11.66
CA SER A 126 8.18 17.06 -12.67
C SER A 126 7.58 15.79 -12.07
N ILE A 127 6.58 15.22 -12.78
CA ILE A 127 5.97 13.93 -12.43
C ILE A 127 7.02 12.81 -12.47
N GLN A 128 7.94 12.85 -13.42
CA GLN A 128 8.99 11.85 -13.58
C GLN A 128 9.91 11.78 -12.36
N GLU A 129 10.19 12.90 -11.71
CA GLU A 129 10.93 12.91 -10.44
C GLU A 129 10.12 12.25 -9.31
N TYR A 130 8.80 12.49 -9.23
CA TYR A 130 7.94 11.76 -8.28
C TYR A 130 7.87 10.25 -8.56
N GLN A 131 8.00 9.81 -9.81
CA GLN A 131 8.07 8.38 -10.15
C GLN A 131 9.38 7.71 -9.73
N ASN A 132 10.44 8.50 -9.53
CA ASN A 132 11.73 8.02 -9.03
C ASN A 132 11.94 8.36 -7.55
N ASP A 133 10.92 8.89 -6.89
CA ASP A 133 11.00 9.32 -5.50
C ASP A 133 11.10 8.11 -4.57
N THR A 134 12.02 8.21 -3.60
CA THR A 134 12.18 7.23 -2.53
C THR A 134 11.90 7.83 -1.15
N ALA A 135 11.61 9.14 -1.09
CA ALA A 135 11.34 9.87 0.14
C ALA A 135 9.83 10.00 0.45
N TYR A 136 8.95 9.59 -0.48
CA TYR A 136 7.49 9.66 -0.37
C TYR A 136 6.93 11.09 -0.30
N PHE A 137 7.62 12.09 -0.88
CA PHE A 137 7.27 13.51 -0.78
C PHE A 137 5.81 13.77 -1.15
N GLY A 138 4.99 14.14 -0.15
CA GLY A 138 3.61 14.59 -0.35
C GLY A 138 2.61 13.49 -0.70
N SER A 139 3.04 12.24 -0.85
CA SER A 139 2.21 11.13 -1.31
C SER A 139 1.27 10.59 -0.22
N ILE A 140 0.26 9.82 -0.62
CA ILE A 140 -0.48 8.95 0.31
C ILE A 140 0.23 7.60 0.35
N VAL A 141 0.62 7.18 1.55
CA VAL A 141 1.27 5.88 1.79
C VAL A 141 0.24 4.85 2.29
N GLY A 142 0.39 3.61 1.83
CA GLY A 142 -0.53 2.50 2.09
C GLY A 142 -0.19 1.27 1.23
N ARG A 143 -0.79 0.10 1.41
CA ARG A 143 -2.01 -0.19 2.21
C ARG A 143 -1.86 0.00 3.72
N VAL A 144 -0.66 -0.23 4.24
CA VAL A 144 -0.30 0.01 5.64
C VAL A 144 0.89 0.97 5.71
N ALA A 145 0.64 2.17 6.19
CA ALA A 145 1.64 3.20 6.48
C ALA A 145 2.56 2.75 7.62
N ASN A 146 3.80 3.23 7.55
CA ASN A 146 4.90 2.87 8.44
C ASN A 146 5.26 1.37 8.33
N ARG A 147 5.91 0.81 9.36
CA ARG A 147 6.52 -0.51 9.30
C ARG A 147 5.59 -1.62 9.75
N ILE A 148 5.74 -2.79 9.12
CA ILE A 148 5.29 -4.09 9.61
C ILE A 148 6.53 -4.96 9.84
N GLY A 149 6.73 -5.38 11.09
CA GLY A 149 7.90 -6.12 11.55
C GLY A 149 8.04 -7.47 10.85
N GLY A 150 9.25 -7.77 10.36
CA GLY A 150 9.54 -9.05 9.71
C GLY A 150 8.79 -9.30 8.40
N ALA A 151 8.19 -8.25 7.81
CA ALA A 151 7.43 -8.29 6.57
C ALA A 151 6.34 -9.38 6.58
N LYS A 152 5.65 -9.55 7.71
CA LYS A 152 4.62 -10.57 7.88
C LYS A 152 3.65 -10.21 8.99
N PHE A 153 2.47 -10.81 8.95
CA PHE A 153 1.50 -10.78 10.04
C PHE A 153 0.57 -11.99 9.96
N THR A 154 -0.16 -12.26 11.04
CA THR A 154 -1.17 -13.34 11.07
C THR A 154 -2.56 -12.71 11.19
N LEU A 155 -3.48 -13.11 10.32
CA LEU A 155 -4.89 -12.69 10.35
C LEU A 155 -5.78 -13.92 10.19
N ASP A 156 -6.72 -14.10 11.13
CA ASP A 156 -7.63 -15.25 11.19
C ASP A 156 -6.91 -16.61 11.09
N GLY A 157 -5.74 -16.72 11.73
CA GLY A 157 -4.91 -17.93 11.74
C GLY A 157 -4.06 -18.16 10.49
N VAL A 158 -4.16 -17.30 9.48
CA VAL A 158 -3.38 -17.36 8.25
C VAL A 158 -2.18 -16.43 8.34
N LEU A 159 -0.98 -16.96 8.08
CA LEU A 159 0.25 -16.18 7.98
C LEU A 159 0.36 -15.54 6.59
N TYR A 160 0.37 -14.21 6.54
CA TYR A 160 0.63 -13.43 5.34
C TYR A 160 2.08 -12.97 5.32
N LYS A 161 2.76 -13.19 4.20
CA LYS A 161 4.10 -12.66 3.92
C LYS A 161 3.97 -11.48 2.96
N LEU A 162 4.65 -10.40 3.30
CA LEU A 162 4.69 -9.15 2.56
C LEU A 162 6.03 -8.98 1.86
N ILE A 163 6.09 -8.00 0.97
CA ILE A 163 7.36 -7.60 0.34
C ILE A 163 8.21 -6.84 1.36
N ALA A 164 9.41 -7.35 1.65
CA ALA A 164 10.39 -6.65 2.46
C ALA A 164 11.14 -5.62 1.60
N ASN A 165 10.79 -4.34 1.75
CA ASN A 165 11.41 -3.22 1.03
C ASN A 165 12.32 -2.37 1.94
N GLU A 166 12.35 -2.65 3.24
CA GLU A 166 13.28 -2.00 4.18
C GLU A 166 13.91 -3.05 5.11
N GLY A 167 15.09 -3.55 4.73
CA GLY A 167 15.74 -4.64 5.45
C GLY A 167 14.85 -5.89 5.50
N ASN A 168 14.49 -6.32 6.71
CA ASN A 168 13.58 -7.46 6.93
C ASN A 168 12.10 -7.05 7.10
N ASN A 169 11.79 -5.76 6.96
CA ASN A 169 10.47 -5.21 7.26
C ASN A 169 9.78 -4.72 5.98
N THR A 170 8.46 -4.58 6.05
CA THR A 170 7.69 -3.87 5.03
C THR A 170 7.44 -2.45 5.52
N LEU A 171 7.81 -1.46 4.71
CA LEU A 171 7.59 -0.05 4.96
C LEU A 171 6.59 0.52 3.94
N HIS A 172 5.63 1.31 4.43
CA HIS A 172 4.71 2.11 3.60
C HIS A 172 3.94 1.33 2.53
N GLY A 173 3.66 0.06 2.82
CA GLY A 173 2.86 -0.82 1.97
C GLY A 173 3.65 -1.60 0.91
N GLY A 174 4.99 -1.56 0.94
CA GLY A 174 5.83 -2.37 0.07
C GLY A 174 6.52 -1.57 -1.03
N THR A 175 7.08 -2.28 -2.02
CA THR A 175 7.91 -1.66 -3.07
C THR A 175 7.07 -0.78 -3.99
N ARG A 176 5.87 -1.24 -4.36
CA ARG A 176 4.90 -0.47 -5.15
C ARG A 176 3.64 -0.19 -4.32
N GLY A 177 3.84 0.45 -3.18
CA GLY A 177 2.77 0.94 -2.32
C GLY A 177 1.92 2.03 -2.99
N PHE A 178 0.95 2.55 -2.23
CA PHE A 178 -0.04 3.52 -2.74
C PHE A 178 0.55 4.85 -3.22
N SER A 179 1.79 5.16 -2.85
CA SER A 179 2.55 6.31 -3.32
C SER A 179 3.09 6.14 -4.74
N ASP A 180 3.22 4.91 -5.23
CA ASP A 180 3.89 4.53 -6.49
C ASP A 180 2.91 3.99 -7.55
N VAL A 181 1.67 4.47 -7.49
CA VAL A 181 0.59 4.05 -8.41
C VAL A 181 -0.21 5.25 -8.90
N VAL A 182 -0.83 5.09 -10.08
CA VAL A 182 -1.75 6.09 -10.62
C VAL A 182 -3.11 5.92 -9.95
N TRP A 183 -3.58 6.97 -9.30
CA TRP A 183 -4.93 7.07 -8.79
C TRP A 183 -5.87 7.60 -9.87
N LYS A 184 -7.10 7.10 -9.91
CA LYS A 184 -8.15 7.63 -10.77
C LYS A 184 -8.73 8.90 -10.14
N VAL A 185 -8.79 10.00 -10.89
CA VAL A 185 -9.56 11.18 -10.47
C VAL A 185 -11.03 10.94 -10.79
N THR A 186 -11.85 10.74 -9.75
CA THR A 186 -13.29 10.42 -9.91
C THR A 186 -14.18 11.66 -9.77
N LYS A 187 -13.68 12.72 -9.15
CA LYS A 187 -14.33 14.02 -9.08
C LYS A 187 -13.28 15.11 -9.01
N TYR A 188 -13.46 16.18 -9.78
CA TYR A 188 -12.65 17.38 -9.69
C TYR A 188 -13.52 18.62 -9.86
N GLN A 189 -13.63 19.40 -8.79
CA GLN A 189 -14.45 20.60 -8.69
C GLN A 189 -13.53 21.75 -8.26
N LYS A 190 -13.09 22.55 -9.21
CA LYS A 190 -12.17 23.69 -8.98
C LYS A 190 -12.85 24.86 -8.29
N ASP A 191 -14.13 25.07 -8.59
CA ASP A 191 -14.89 26.27 -8.23
C ASP A 191 -15.99 25.99 -7.21
N GLY A 192 -16.53 27.06 -6.63
CA GLY A 192 -17.63 27.03 -5.67
C GLY A 192 -17.19 27.27 -4.22
N SER A 193 -18.12 27.11 -3.28
CA SER A 193 -17.90 27.41 -1.86
C SER A 193 -16.97 26.41 -1.16
N SER A 194 -16.75 25.23 -1.76
CA SER A 194 -15.82 24.21 -1.25
C SER A 194 -15.17 23.41 -2.38
N PRO A 195 -14.14 23.96 -3.07
CA PRO A 195 -13.36 23.26 -4.08
C PRO A 195 -12.84 21.90 -3.57
N GLN A 196 -12.89 20.89 -4.42
CA GLN A 196 -12.64 19.50 -4.04
C GLN A 196 -12.05 18.67 -5.18
N ILE A 197 -11.17 17.72 -4.84
CA ILE A 197 -10.73 16.64 -5.71
C ILE A 197 -10.83 15.29 -4.99
N VAL A 198 -11.26 14.26 -5.71
CA VAL A 198 -11.38 12.89 -5.21
C VAL A 198 -10.52 11.97 -6.06
N PHE A 199 -9.54 11.35 -5.42
CA PHE A 199 -8.73 10.27 -5.98
C PHE A 199 -9.31 8.93 -5.53
N SER A 200 -9.25 7.92 -6.39
CA SER A 200 -9.67 6.55 -6.10
C SER A 200 -8.64 5.55 -6.60
N TYR A 201 -8.34 4.54 -5.78
CA TYR A 201 -7.47 3.43 -6.15
C TYR A 201 -8.11 2.11 -5.71
N ARG A 202 -8.00 1.08 -6.56
CA ARG A 202 -8.44 -0.28 -6.24
C ARG A 202 -7.21 -1.17 -6.13
N SER A 203 -6.87 -1.51 -4.90
CA SER A 203 -5.81 -2.46 -4.57
C SER A 203 -6.40 -3.88 -4.62
N PHE A 204 -5.82 -4.77 -5.41
CA PHE A 204 -6.34 -6.13 -5.60
C PHE A 204 -5.90 -7.09 -4.47
N ASP A 205 -6.60 -8.21 -4.32
CA ASP A 205 -6.21 -9.30 -3.40
C ASP A 205 -4.81 -9.84 -3.72
N GLY A 206 -3.88 -9.74 -2.76
CA GLY A 206 -2.49 -10.15 -2.90
C GLY A 206 -1.54 -9.03 -3.34
N GLU A 207 -2.01 -7.81 -3.62
CA GLU A 207 -1.13 -6.67 -3.92
C GLU A 207 -0.14 -6.42 -2.78
N GLU A 208 1.15 -6.42 -3.09
CA GLU A 208 2.27 -6.32 -2.11
C GLU A 208 2.21 -7.38 -0.98
N GLY A 209 1.46 -8.46 -1.18
CA GLY A 209 1.24 -9.56 -0.22
C GLY A 209 0.03 -9.38 0.71
N PHE A 210 -0.72 -8.27 0.61
CA PHE A 210 -1.87 -8.02 1.48
C PHE A 210 -3.14 -8.76 1.00
N PRO A 211 -3.92 -9.40 1.88
CA PRO A 211 -5.15 -10.09 1.50
C PRO A 211 -6.29 -9.12 1.19
N GLY A 212 -7.18 -9.54 0.30
CA GLY A 212 -8.45 -8.88 0.02
C GLY A 212 -8.34 -7.69 -0.92
N ASP A 213 -9.38 -7.53 -1.74
CA ASP A 213 -9.60 -6.36 -2.57
C ASP A 213 -9.96 -5.18 -1.67
N LEU A 214 -9.32 -4.04 -1.90
CA LEU A 214 -9.55 -2.81 -1.15
C LEU A 214 -9.81 -1.65 -2.11
N LEU A 215 -11.00 -1.04 -2.00
CA LEU A 215 -11.30 0.22 -2.65
C LEU A 215 -10.95 1.37 -1.71
N VAL A 216 -10.08 2.27 -2.15
CA VAL A 216 -9.60 3.40 -1.37
C VAL A 216 -9.96 4.69 -2.09
N THR A 217 -10.40 5.69 -1.33
CA THR A 217 -10.60 7.04 -1.84
C THR A 217 -9.93 8.07 -0.95
N ALA A 218 -9.34 9.09 -1.57
CA ALA A 218 -8.75 10.24 -0.91
C ALA A 218 -9.41 11.52 -1.42
N THR A 219 -10.13 12.20 -0.53
CA THR A 219 -10.88 13.41 -0.84
C THR A 219 -10.20 14.61 -0.22
N TYR A 220 -9.62 15.48 -1.04
CA TYR A 220 -9.09 16.77 -0.62
C TYR A 220 -10.14 17.86 -0.85
N THR A 221 -10.35 18.74 0.13
CA THR A 221 -11.38 19.77 0.07
C THR A 221 -10.92 21.05 0.76
N LEU A 222 -11.07 22.19 0.08
CA LEU A 222 -10.92 23.50 0.70
C LEU A 222 -12.22 23.87 1.41
N ILE A 223 -12.27 23.65 2.72
CA ILE A 223 -13.51 23.78 3.50
C ILE A 223 -13.77 25.21 4.01
N ALA A 224 -12.71 26.00 4.12
CA ALA A 224 -12.72 27.41 4.51
C ALA A 224 -11.43 28.07 4.02
N ASN A 225 -11.25 29.37 4.28
CA ASN A 225 -9.99 30.04 4.00
C ASN A 225 -8.85 29.37 4.78
N ASN A 226 -7.73 29.10 4.10
CA ASN A 226 -6.53 28.50 4.66
C ASN A 226 -6.77 27.14 5.35
N GLN A 227 -7.80 26.39 4.94
CA GLN A 227 -8.15 25.10 5.54
C GLN A 227 -8.31 24.02 4.48
N LEU A 228 -7.37 23.08 4.48
CA LEU A 228 -7.39 21.88 3.65
C LEU A 228 -7.85 20.70 4.51
N LYS A 229 -8.93 20.03 4.10
CA LYS A 229 -9.37 18.77 4.69
C LYS A 229 -9.04 17.61 3.75
N LEU A 230 -8.37 16.59 4.26
CA LEU A 230 -8.23 15.29 3.62
C LEU A 230 -9.14 14.29 4.32
N THR A 231 -9.92 13.53 3.55
CA THR A 231 -10.71 12.40 4.05
C THR A 231 -10.36 11.16 3.24
N MET A 232 -9.72 10.20 3.90
CA MET A 232 -9.35 8.90 3.34
C MET A 232 -10.34 7.84 3.80
N HIS A 233 -10.99 7.18 2.86
CA HIS A 233 -11.88 6.05 3.12
C HIS A 233 -11.28 4.80 2.49
N ALA A 234 -11.43 3.66 3.17
CA ALA A 234 -11.11 2.37 2.56
C ALA A 234 -12.20 1.34 2.87
N LYS A 235 -12.58 0.57 1.87
CA LYS A 235 -13.59 -0.49 1.98
C LYS A 235 -13.00 -1.79 1.47
N ALA A 236 -12.87 -2.76 2.38
CA ALA A 236 -12.60 -4.14 2.00
C ALA A 236 -13.79 -4.67 1.21
N LEU A 237 -13.55 -5.20 0.01
CA LEU A 237 -14.63 -5.63 -0.88
C LEU A 237 -15.01 -7.10 -0.65
N ASN A 238 -14.05 -7.93 -0.24
CA ASN A 238 -14.24 -9.39 -0.16
C ASN A 238 -13.72 -10.02 1.15
N LYS A 239 -12.58 -9.58 1.69
CA LYS A 239 -11.91 -10.22 2.85
C LYS A 239 -11.40 -9.17 3.85
N PRO A 240 -11.30 -9.50 5.15
CA PRO A 240 -10.59 -8.68 6.12
C PRO A 240 -9.15 -8.38 5.70
N THR A 241 -8.66 -7.18 5.98
CA THR A 241 -7.29 -6.77 5.65
C THR A 241 -6.80 -5.64 6.58
N PRO A 242 -5.51 -5.57 6.93
CA PRO A 242 -4.99 -4.40 7.63
C PRO A 242 -4.99 -3.17 6.71
N VAL A 243 -5.41 -2.03 7.23
CA VAL A 243 -5.35 -0.73 6.55
C VAL A 243 -4.88 0.32 7.53
N ASN A 244 -3.85 1.05 7.14
CA ASN A 244 -3.37 2.25 7.82
C ASN A 244 -2.92 3.23 6.74
N LEU A 245 -3.62 4.36 6.57
CA LEU A 245 -3.31 5.32 5.52
C LEU A 245 -2.80 6.61 6.13
N ALA A 246 -1.70 7.12 5.61
CA ALA A 246 -1.12 8.40 6.02
C ALA A 246 -0.79 9.27 4.80
N GLN A 247 -0.76 10.57 5.05
CA GLN A 247 -0.34 11.57 4.07
C GLN A 247 1.05 12.05 4.46
N HIS A 248 2.03 11.84 3.56
CA HIS A 248 3.46 11.97 3.84
C HIS A 248 4.04 13.31 3.36
N THR A 249 3.33 14.42 3.59
CA THR A 249 3.87 15.77 3.30
C THR A 249 5.00 16.11 4.26
N TYR A 250 6.08 16.63 3.68
CA TYR A 250 7.16 17.26 4.41
C TYR A 250 6.95 18.77 4.42
N TRP A 251 6.74 19.31 5.61
CA TRP A 251 6.39 20.71 5.87
C TRP A 251 7.63 21.55 6.20
N ASN A 252 7.82 22.64 5.45
CA ASN A 252 8.69 23.73 5.84
C ASN A 252 7.92 25.06 5.75
N LEU A 253 7.46 25.56 6.89
CA LEU A 253 6.63 26.77 6.96
C LEU A 253 7.39 28.06 6.60
N GLY A 254 8.72 28.04 6.60
CA GLY A 254 9.53 29.15 6.09
C GLY A 254 9.52 29.24 4.55
N GLY A 255 9.10 28.17 3.86
CA GLY A 255 9.24 27.96 2.43
C GLY A 255 10.10 26.71 2.16
N HIS A 256 9.80 25.95 1.11
CA HIS A 256 10.48 24.68 0.82
C HIS A 256 12.00 24.83 0.61
N ASN A 257 12.45 26.02 0.22
CA ASN A 257 13.85 26.39 -0.02
C ASN A 257 14.45 27.23 1.12
N SER A 258 13.83 27.26 2.30
CA SER A 258 14.23 28.16 3.40
C SER A 258 15.32 27.60 4.31
N GLY A 259 15.82 26.39 4.04
CA GLY A 259 16.81 25.69 4.86
C GLY A 259 16.18 24.65 5.78
N ASP A 260 16.73 24.48 6.98
CA ASP A 260 16.24 23.50 7.95
C ASP A 260 15.05 24.00 8.80
N ILE A 261 14.36 23.06 9.47
CA ILE A 261 13.23 23.35 10.36
C ILE A 261 13.60 23.43 11.85
N LEU A 262 14.89 23.45 12.21
CA LEU A 262 15.31 23.29 13.60
C LEU A 262 14.87 24.46 14.50
N SER A 263 14.67 25.65 13.93
CA SER A 263 14.12 26.81 14.63
C SER A 263 12.60 26.81 14.80
N ASN A 264 11.88 25.93 14.10
CA ASN A 264 10.42 25.85 14.17
C ASN A 264 9.99 25.37 15.55
N HIS A 265 8.90 25.94 16.06
CA HIS A 265 8.30 25.52 17.32
C HIS A 265 7.23 24.48 17.05
N LEU A 266 7.37 23.31 17.65
CA LEU A 266 6.46 22.19 17.55
C LEU A 266 5.77 21.95 18.90
N GLN A 267 4.49 21.63 18.86
CA GLN A 267 3.72 21.07 19.97
C GLN A 267 2.98 19.83 19.46
N ILE A 268 2.99 18.74 20.23
CA ILE A 268 2.26 17.50 19.93
C ILE A 268 1.34 17.18 21.11
N PHE A 269 0.09 16.83 20.81
CA PHE A 269 -0.94 16.49 21.80
C PHE A 269 -0.98 14.98 22.08
N GLY A 270 0.20 14.43 22.41
CA GLY A 270 0.39 13.03 22.76
C GLY A 270 1.44 12.91 23.86
N SER A 271 1.03 12.40 25.02
CA SER A 271 1.88 12.24 26.21
C SER A 271 2.69 10.96 26.21
N ARG A 272 2.50 10.08 25.23
CA ARG A 272 3.22 8.82 25.09
C ARG A 272 3.71 8.60 23.67
N ILE A 273 4.78 7.81 23.53
CA ILE A 273 5.29 7.31 22.25
C ILE A 273 5.21 5.79 22.20
N THR A 274 5.16 5.22 21.00
CA THR A 274 5.39 3.78 20.78
C THR A 274 6.89 3.53 20.77
N VAL A 275 7.41 2.84 21.79
CA VAL A 275 8.85 2.53 21.91
C VAL A 275 9.25 1.58 20.80
N VAL A 276 10.35 1.88 20.12
CA VAL A 276 10.87 1.10 18.98
C VAL A 276 12.19 0.40 19.30
N ASP A 277 12.47 -0.67 18.56
CA ASP A 277 13.77 -1.33 18.54
C ASP A 277 14.78 -0.63 17.60
N HIS A 278 15.94 -1.25 17.39
CA HIS A 278 17.00 -0.72 16.52
C HIS A 278 16.62 -0.68 15.03
N ASN A 279 15.58 -1.42 14.61
CA ASN A 279 15.03 -1.41 13.26
C ASN A 279 13.80 -0.49 13.15
N LEU A 280 13.55 0.33 14.17
CA LEU A 280 12.39 1.22 14.26
C LEU A 280 11.04 0.47 14.28
N ILE A 281 11.04 -0.81 14.68
CA ILE A 281 9.82 -1.59 14.87
C ILE A 281 9.31 -1.38 16.30
N PRO A 282 8.03 -1.05 16.50
CA PRO A 282 7.47 -0.96 17.84
C PRO A 282 7.65 -2.24 18.65
N THR A 283 7.91 -2.08 19.93
CA THR A 283 8.05 -3.18 20.89
C THR A 283 6.71 -3.59 21.51
N GLY A 284 5.63 -2.90 21.15
CA GLY A 284 4.33 -2.96 21.83
C GLY A 284 4.23 -2.06 23.08
N LYS A 285 5.31 -1.48 23.57
CA LYS A 285 5.30 -0.61 24.77
C LYS A 285 4.95 0.84 24.44
N LEU A 286 4.19 1.48 25.33
CA LEU A 286 3.94 2.92 25.32
C LEU A 286 4.66 3.58 26.50
N GLU A 287 5.48 4.59 26.23
CA GLU A 287 6.24 5.29 27.28
C GLU A 287 5.93 6.79 27.31
N PRO A 288 5.92 7.42 28.50
CA PRO A 288 5.64 8.84 28.65
C PRO A 288 6.75 9.70 28.03
N VAL A 289 6.37 10.79 27.39
CA VAL A 289 7.32 11.73 26.77
C VAL A 289 7.95 12.69 27.79
N LYS A 290 7.29 12.90 28.94
CA LYS A 290 7.69 13.89 29.95
C LYS A 290 9.14 13.67 30.39
N GLY A 291 9.97 14.71 30.29
CA GLY A 291 11.38 14.65 30.68
C GLY A 291 12.32 14.00 29.66
N THR A 292 11.80 13.44 28.57
CA THR A 292 12.59 12.84 27.48
C THR A 292 12.90 13.88 26.38
N PRO A 293 13.76 13.56 25.39
CA PRO A 293 13.90 14.37 24.17
C PRO A 293 12.61 14.52 23.35
N PHE A 294 11.63 13.63 23.54
CA PHE A 294 10.33 13.61 22.85
C PHE A 294 9.27 14.53 23.49
N ASP A 295 9.62 15.29 24.54
CA ASP A 295 8.67 16.15 25.25
C ASP A 295 8.28 17.42 24.47
N PHE A 296 7.24 17.29 23.65
CA PHE A 296 6.57 18.37 22.91
C PHE A 296 5.16 18.67 23.43
N LEU A 297 4.83 18.31 24.68
CA LEU A 297 3.52 18.62 25.29
C LEU A 297 3.25 20.14 25.36
N LYS A 298 4.33 20.91 25.43
CA LYS A 298 4.35 22.37 25.28
C LYS A 298 5.15 22.76 24.04
N PRO A 299 4.84 23.90 23.38
CA PRO A 299 5.60 24.38 22.23
C PRO A 299 7.09 24.45 22.53
N ARG A 300 7.90 23.81 21.69
CA ARG A 300 9.36 23.74 21.84
C ARG A 300 10.02 23.76 20.47
N MET A 301 11.19 24.36 20.35
CA MET A 301 11.99 24.32 19.12
C MET A 301 12.36 22.87 18.77
N VAL A 302 12.16 22.46 17.52
CA VAL A 302 12.51 21.11 17.04
C VAL A 302 13.97 20.80 17.32
N GLY A 303 14.88 21.73 17.05
CA GLY A 303 16.32 21.54 17.26
C GLY A 303 16.78 21.50 18.72
N SER A 304 15.95 21.91 19.69
CA SER A 304 16.41 22.13 21.08
C SER A 304 16.88 20.86 21.81
N ARG A 305 16.43 19.68 21.38
CA ARG A 305 16.80 18.38 21.97
C ARG A 305 17.12 17.31 20.93
N ILE A 306 17.17 17.68 19.65
CA ILE A 306 17.34 16.73 18.55
C ILE A 306 18.68 16.00 18.61
N ASN A 307 19.73 16.68 19.12
CA ASN A 307 21.07 16.11 19.31
C ASN A 307 21.16 15.04 20.42
N LYS A 308 20.11 14.88 21.23
CA LYS A 308 20.00 13.78 22.21
C LYS A 308 19.52 12.48 21.56
N LEU A 309 19.17 12.54 20.28
CA LEU A 309 18.77 11.39 19.46
C LEU A 309 19.84 11.16 18.39
N PRO A 310 20.10 9.90 18.01
CA PRO A 310 21.22 9.58 17.12
C PRO A 310 21.07 10.18 15.71
N LYS A 311 19.84 10.32 15.20
CA LYS A 311 19.58 10.81 13.84
C LYS A 311 18.44 11.83 13.74
N GLY A 312 17.90 12.29 14.87
CA GLY A 312 16.71 13.13 14.93
C GLY A 312 15.44 12.34 15.24
N TYR A 313 14.28 12.96 15.01
CA TYR A 313 13.00 12.37 15.36
C TYR A 313 12.49 11.48 14.23
N ASP A 314 12.11 10.26 14.58
CA ASP A 314 11.35 9.32 13.76
C ASP A 314 10.56 8.41 14.72
N ILE A 315 9.44 8.93 15.23
CA ILE A 315 8.69 8.27 16.30
C ILE A 315 7.19 8.56 16.19
N ASN A 316 6.38 7.54 16.49
CA ASN A 316 4.93 7.71 16.60
C ASN A 316 4.55 8.12 18.03
N TYR A 317 3.80 9.22 18.13
CA TYR A 317 3.14 9.67 19.36
C TYR A 317 1.75 9.06 19.43
N ALA A 318 1.39 8.50 20.58
CA ALA A 318 0.01 8.17 20.92
C ALA A 318 -0.71 9.44 21.37
N LEU A 319 -1.72 9.88 20.61
CA LEU A 319 -2.51 11.06 20.93
C LEU A 319 -3.37 10.79 22.17
N ASP A 320 -3.31 11.70 23.15
CA ASP A 320 -3.85 11.49 24.52
C ASP A 320 -5.33 11.17 24.56
N ASP A 321 -6.02 11.65 23.55
CA ASP A 321 -7.45 11.83 23.59
C ASP A 321 -8.19 10.76 22.74
N GLY A 322 -7.43 9.82 22.15
CA GLY A 322 -7.91 8.63 21.46
C GLY A 322 -8.88 8.86 20.28
N THR A 323 -9.26 7.78 19.60
CA THR A 323 -10.26 7.79 18.53
C THR A 323 -11.67 7.89 19.14
N ARG A 324 -12.35 9.03 18.96
CA ARG A 324 -13.82 9.08 19.07
C ARG A 324 -14.38 9.27 17.67
N GLU A 325 -15.24 8.35 17.23
CA GLU A 325 -15.89 8.45 15.92
C GLU A 325 -16.49 9.86 15.77
N HIS A 326 -16.13 10.52 14.67
CA HIS A 326 -16.63 11.84 14.24
C HIS A 326 -16.10 13.12 14.92
N LYS A 327 -15.20 13.06 15.91
CA LYS A 327 -14.59 14.29 16.47
C LYS A 327 -13.12 14.42 16.07
N LEU A 328 -12.80 15.48 15.32
CA LEU A 328 -11.43 15.89 15.05
C LEU A 328 -10.81 16.49 16.31
N LYS A 329 -9.57 16.12 16.58
CA LYS A 329 -8.79 16.64 17.71
C LYS A 329 -7.44 17.12 17.21
N LYS A 330 -6.89 18.15 17.84
CA LYS A 330 -5.56 18.66 17.49
C LYS A 330 -4.53 17.56 17.75
N ALA A 331 -3.73 17.24 16.74
CA ALA A 331 -2.62 16.30 16.83
C ALA A 331 -1.31 17.06 17.08
N ALA A 332 -1.10 18.15 16.34
CA ALA A 332 0.12 18.94 16.42
C ALA A 332 -0.09 20.40 15.99
N VAL A 333 0.81 21.27 16.43
CA VAL A 333 0.95 22.65 15.97
C VAL A 333 2.41 22.92 15.64
N VAL A 334 2.67 23.50 14.47
CA VAL A 334 4.00 23.93 14.04
C VAL A 334 3.94 25.43 13.75
N HIS A 335 4.95 26.16 14.21
CA HIS A 335 5.06 27.59 13.99
C HIS A 335 6.49 27.96 13.59
N ASP A 336 6.64 28.59 12.43
CA ASP A 336 7.87 29.28 12.06
C ASP A 336 7.75 30.75 12.45
N LYS A 337 8.55 31.19 13.41
CA LYS A 337 8.53 32.58 13.91
C LYS A 337 9.01 33.60 12.85
N LYS A 338 9.86 33.17 11.91
CA LYS A 338 10.44 34.07 10.91
C LYS A 338 9.37 34.56 9.94
N SER A 339 8.68 33.64 9.27
CA SER A 339 7.53 33.94 8.41
C SER A 339 6.27 34.30 9.20
N GLY A 340 6.14 33.83 10.44
CA GLY A 340 4.91 33.93 11.23
C GLY A 340 3.86 32.88 10.82
N ARG A 341 4.15 31.99 9.85
CA ARG A 341 3.22 30.94 9.43
C ARG A 341 3.08 29.88 10.51
N MET A 342 1.85 29.44 10.72
CA MET A 342 1.48 28.40 11.68
C MET A 342 0.58 27.36 11.02
N LEU A 343 0.90 26.08 11.22
CA LEU A 343 0.08 24.92 10.85
C LEU A 343 -0.50 24.30 12.11
N GLU A 344 -1.83 24.25 12.21
CA GLU A 344 -2.56 23.41 13.16
C GLU A 344 -3.07 22.16 12.43
N LEU A 345 -2.64 20.97 12.86
CA LEU A 345 -3.09 19.69 12.34
C LEU A 345 -4.08 19.04 13.30
N SER A 346 -5.26 18.67 12.80
CA SER A 346 -6.25 17.90 13.55
C SER A 346 -6.60 16.59 12.85
N THR A 347 -6.94 15.55 13.62
CA THR A 347 -7.25 14.22 13.09
C THR A 347 -8.27 13.44 13.93
N ASN A 348 -8.77 12.32 13.40
CA ASN A 348 -9.62 11.36 14.12
C ASN A 348 -8.94 10.01 14.41
N VAL A 349 -7.68 9.81 14.01
CA VAL A 349 -6.90 8.57 14.24
C VAL A 349 -5.99 8.68 15.47
N PRO A 350 -5.50 7.56 16.04
CA PRO A 350 -4.92 7.58 17.40
C PRO A 350 -3.47 8.05 17.46
N GLY A 351 -2.73 8.07 16.34
CA GLY A 351 -1.30 8.34 16.31
C GLY A 351 -0.91 9.48 15.39
N VAL A 352 0.29 10.01 15.62
CA VAL A 352 1.00 10.88 14.67
C VAL A 352 2.49 10.52 14.64
N GLN A 353 3.01 10.21 13.46
CA GLN A 353 4.45 10.09 13.25
C GLN A 353 5.05 11.49 13.18
N LEU A 354 6.07 11.75 13.98
CA LEU A 354 6.99 12.85 13.77
C LEU A 354 8.25 12.29 13.11
N TYR A 355 8.51 12.75 11.89
CA TYR A 355 9.77 12.48 11.20
C TYR A 355 10.41 13.80 10.77
N THR A 356 11.68 14.02 11.11
CA THR A 356 12.39 15.28 10.81
C THR A 356 13.28 15.20 9.57
N GLY A 357 12.91 14.41 8.56
CA GLY A 357 13.65 14.37 7.29
C GLY A 357 15.10 13.90 7.44
N ASN A 358 15.36 13.01 8.41
CA ASN A 358 16.70 12.64 8.87
C ASN A 358 17.59 12.04 7.77
N TYR A 359 16.99 11.36 6.80
CA TYR A 359 17.67 10.65 5.73
C TYR A 359 17.68 11.41 4.41
N ILE A 360 17.12 12.63 4.35
CA ILE A 360 17.22 13.47 3.17
C ILE A 360 18.69 13.87 3.02
N LYS A 361 19.27 13.56 1.86
CA LYS A 361 20.65 13.89 1.54
C LYS A 361 20.77 14.21 0.06
N ASP A 362 21.21 15.43 -0.24
CA ASP A 362 21.50 15.89 -1.60
C ASP A 362 20.35 15.69 -2.60
N VAL A 363 19.09 15.82 -2.15
CA VAL A 363 17.91 15.64 -3.01
C VAL A 363 17.62 16.93 -3.76
N LYS A 364 17.76 16.92 -5.09
CA LYS A 364 17.36 18.06 -5.93
C LYS A 364 15.84 18.16 -5.97
N GLY A 365 15.29 19.22 -5.39
CA GLY A 365 13.87 19.51 -5.38
C GLY A 365 13.46 20.64 -6.33
N LYS A 366 12.28 21.19 -6.06
CA LYS A 366 11.68 22.32 -6.78
C LYS A 366 12.65 23.49 -6.97
N GLY A 367 12.63 24.07 -8.17
CA GLY A 367 13.47 25.21 -8.54
C GLY A 367 14.97 24.91 -8.48
N GLY A 368 15.37 23.63 -8.46
CA GLY A 368 16.75 23.20 -8.33
C GLY A 368 17.36 23.34 -6.93
N PHE A 369 16.57 23.69 -5.91
CA PHE A 369 17.07 23.74 -4.54
C PHE A 369 17.41 22.33 -4.03
N VAL A 370 18.54 22.18 -3.33
CA VAL A 370 19.00 20.89 -2.83
C VAL A 370 18.57 20.72 -1.39
N TYR A 371 17.65 19.80 -1.14
CA TYR A 371 17.20 19.46 0.20
C TYR A 371 18.22 18.60 0.93
N GLN A 372 18.39 18.92 2.21
CA GLN A 372 19.31 18.24 3.14
C GLN A 372 18.54 17.72 4.35
N ALA A 373 19.24 17.02 5.24
CA ALA A 373 18.66 16.53 6.49
C ALA A 373 17.98 17.69 7.24
N HIS A 374 16.80 17.41 7.78
CA HIS A 374 15.99 18.39 8.52
C HIS A 374 15.50 19.59 7.69
N ALA A 375 15.50 19.52 6.35
CA ALA A 375 14.87 20.54 5.49
C ALA A 375 13.36 20.70 5.74
N ALA A 376 12.72 19.71 6.34
CA ALA A 376 11.30 19.72 6.69
C ALA A 376 10.98 18.67 7.76
N LEU A 377 9.74 18.70 8.25
CA LEU A 377 9.19 17.65 9.11
C LEU A 377 7.90 17.06 8.52
N CYS A 378 7.66 15.78 8.75
CA CYS A 378 6.39 15.11 8.50
C CYS A 378 5.57 15.03 9.79
N LEU A 379 4.25 15.13 9.63
CA LEU A 379 3.26 14.89 10.68
C LEU A 379 2.20 13.95 10.13
N GLU A 380 2.54 12.67 10.07
CA GLU A 380 1.69 11.64 9.48
C GLU A 380 0.71 11.15 10.56
N THR A 381 -0.52 11.63 10.56
CA THR A 381 -1.52 11.03 11.46
C THR A 381 -1.87 9.63 10.95
N GLN A 382 -1.92 8.65 11.85
CA GLN A 382 -2.02 7.24 11.47
C GLN A 382 -2.54 6.37 12.63
N GLY A 383 -2.81 5.10 12.36
CA GLY A 383 -2.76 4.04 13.36
C GLY A 383 -1.32 3.78 13.80
N PHE A 384 -1.13 3.12 14.95
CA PHE A 384 0.22 2.86 15.45
C PHE A 384 0.98 1.93 14.48
N PRO A 385 2.29 2.17 14.25
CA PRO A 385 3.10 1.26 13.45
C PRO A 385 3.05 -0.16 14.01
N ASP A 386 3.20 -1.15 13.13
CA ASP A 386 3.15 -2.58 13.44
C ASP A 386 1.94 -3.06 14.26
N ALA A 387 0.84 -2.28 14.32
CA ALA A 387 -0.35 -2.62 15.11
C ALA A 387 -0.99 -3.98 14.72
N VAL A 388 -0.75 -4.44 13.49
CA VAL A 388 -1.21 -5.77 13.03
C VAL A 388 -0.54 -6.91 13.80
N ASN A 389 0.65 -6.68 14.39
CA ASN A 389 1.39 -7.65 15.20
C ASN A 389 1.32 -7.36 16.72
N HIS A 390 0.60 -6.31 17.13
CA HIS A 390 0.47 -5.91 18.54
C HIS A 390 -0.99 -5.82 18.98
N HIS A 391 -1.48 -6.87 19.64
CA HIS A 391 -2.87 -6.94 20.13
C HIS A 391 -3.27 -5.84 21.12
N ASN A 392 -2.29 -5.22 21.79
CA ASN A 392 -2.53 -4.11 22.72
C ASN A 392 -2.61 -2.73 22.03
N PHE A 393 -2.35 -2.65 20.73
CA PHE A 393 -2.54 -1.43 19.94
C PHE A 393 -3.96 -1.37 19.35
N PRO A 394 -4.48 -0.16 19.02
CA PRO A 394 -5.74 -0.04 18.32
C PRO A 394 -5.73 -0.81 16.99
N SER A 395 -6.75 -1.63 16.76
CA SER A 395 -6.82 -2.47 15.57
C SER A 395 -6.86 -1.64 14.28
N THR A 396 -6.10 -2.09 13.29
CA THR A 396 -6.08 -1.56 11.92
C THR A 396 -6.81 -2.46 10.92
N ILE A 397 -7.52 -3.50 11.40
CA ILE A 397 -8.21 -4.45 10.51
C ILE A 397 -9.53 -3.85 10.02
N VAL A 398 -9.67 -3.82 8.69
CA VAL A 398 -10.87 -3.39 7.97
C VAL A 398 -11.60 -4.62 7.45
N THR A 399 -12.93 -4.62 7.56
CA THR A 399 -13.78 -5.70 7.02
C THR A 399 -14.83 -5.11 6.08
N PRO A 400 -15.49 -5.92 5.24
CA PRO A 400 -16.56 -5.42 4.38
C PRO A 400 -17.71 -4.72 5.12
N LYS A 401 -17.92 -5.07 6.39
CA LYS A 401 -18.95 -4.47 7.26
C LYS A 401 -18.47 -3.24 8.03
N LYS A 402 -17.16 -3.08 8.23
CA LYS A 402 -16.56 -2.00 9.02
C LYS A 402 -15.52 -1.27 8.17
N PRO A 403 -15.92 -0.26 7.39
CA PRO A 403 -15.00 0.50 6.55
C PRO A 403 -14.08 1.40 7.37
N TYR A 404 -12.93 1.72 6.79
CA TYR A 404 -11.95 2.67 7.33
C TYR A 404 -12.33 4.10 7.02
N LYS A 405 -12.10 5.00 7.97
CA LYS A 405 -12.21 6.45 7.79
C LYS A 405 -11.17 7.21 8.60
N HIS A 406 -10.29 7.90 7.89
CA HIS A 406 -9.29 8.79 8.46
C HIS A 406 -9.47 10.19 7.87
N ILE A 407 -9.55 11.20 8.72
CA ILE A 407 -9.74 12.59 8.37
C ILE A 407 -8.55 13.38 8.92
N MET A 408 -7.92 14.19 8.09
CA MET A 408 -6.92 15.19 8.48
C MET A 408 -7.46 16.58 8.15
N LEU A 409 -7.28 17.53 9.06
CA LEU A 409 -7.57 18.94 8.84
C LEU A 409 -6.30 19.75 9.06
N PHE A 410 -5.80 20.34 8.00
CA PHE A 410 -4.68 21.27 7.99
C PHE A 410 -5.25 22.69 8.00
N LYS A 411 -4.99 23.44 9.08
CA LYS A 411 -5.37 24.84 9.19
C LYS A 411 -4.14 25.70 9.25
N PHE A 412 -4.03 26.63 8.31
CA PHE A 412 -2.94 27.59 8.23
C PHE A 412 -3.39 28.96 8.73
N SER A 413 -2.48 29.65 9.39
CA SER A 413 -2.68 31.01 9.89
C SER A 413 -1.33 31.72 10.02
N THR A 414 -1.37 33.01 10.30
CA THR A 414 -0.19 33.83 10.57
C THR A 414 -0.30 34.45 11.97
N LYS A 415 0.85 34.72 12.60
CA LYS A 415 0.97 35.42 13.87
C LYS A 415 1.89 36.62 13.77
#